data_AF-A0A679FJH4-F1
#
_entry.id   AF-A0A679FJH4-F1
#
_cell.length_a   1.000
_cell.length_b   1.000
_cell.length_c   1.000
_cell.angle_alpha   90.00
_cell.angle_beta   90.00
_cell.angle_gamma   90.00
#
_symmetry.space_group_name_H-M   'P 1'
#
loop_
_entity.id
_entity.type
_entity.pdbx_description
1 polymer ?
#
loop_
_entity_poly.entity_id
_entity_poly.type
_entity_poly.pdbx_seq_one_letter_code
_entity_poly.pdbx_strand_id
1 'polypeptide(L)'
;MGKWILGLLAAIVLGIGFFAMSDKDAQSTKPASNTQQWKLEQKEQLTFGVDPHNHPEYKSNFELYFAHLNSAVLVDKANVDNGGKTLSNEDYKRILNDIRKNLGNIKYDGEKRDELNRVKKLVNQAIQNNAIKGDEIFYEIHQTIHELDKHFNTTYFVDEVPNKQSEASFFIEKSEYSDVYYWLKGMSESLHSGEYAPYSSREDFLSHMAHVGYVYARHFYNLEDQLSMKTKLSELIQLFGEMRNENDYNKYGEYIEQFDAIYDEIQKERRL
;
A
#
# COMPACT_ATOMS: atom_id res chain seq x y z
N MET A 1 -18.81 4.65 -46.48
CA MET A 1 -18.11 5.71 -45.73
C MET A 1 -17.88 5.23 -44.31
N GLY A 2 -16.77 4.53 -44.06
CA GLY A 2 -16.43 4.03 -42.73
C GLY A 2 -15.41 4.97 -42.07
N LYS A 3 -15.75 5.51 -40.89
CA LYS A 3 -14.81 6.25 -40.04
C LYS A 3 -14.26 5.27 -39.00
N TRP A 4 -13.01 4.89 -39.21
CA TRP A 4 -12.18 4.22 -38.22
C TRP A 4 -11.71 5.27 -37.23
N ILE A 5 -12.01 5.10 -35.94
CA ILE A 5 -11.36 5.87 -34.87
C ILE A 5 -10.37 4.91 -34.23
N LEU A 6 -9.10 5.09 -34.61
CA LEU A 6 -7.94 4.49 -33.96
C LEU A 6 -7.81 5.11 -32.57
N GLY A 7 -8.05 4.32 -31.53
CA GLY A 7 -7.70 4.67 -30.16
C GLY A 7 -6.19 4.77 -30.03
N LEU A 8 -5.74 5.96 -29.61
CA LEU A 8 -4.34 6.32 -29.43
C LEU A 8 -3.77 5.55 -28.22
N LEU A 9 -3.07 4.44 -28.47
CA LEU A 9 -2.22 3.78 -27.47
C LEU A 9 -0.86 4.47 -27.49
N ALA A 10 -0.54 5.23 -26.45
CA ALA A 10 0.78 5.80 -26.27
C ALA A 10 1.77 4.69 -25.89
N ALA A 11 2.70 4.38 -26.79
CA ALA A 11 3.90 3.62 -26.51
C ALA A 11 5.07 4.60 -26.32
N ILE A 12 5.83 4.47 -25.24
CA ILE A 12 7.20 4.99 -25.16
C ILE A 12 8.10 3.91 -24.54
N VAL A 13 9.04 3.44 -25.35
CA VAL A 13 10.23 2.67 -25.00
C VAL A 13 11.45 3.61 -25.09
N LEU A 14 12.54 3.22 -24.42
CA LEU A 14 13.95 3.65 -24.49
C LEU A 14 14.38 4.41 -23.22
N GLY A 15 15.44 4.05 -22.49
CA GLY A 15 16.66 3.32 -22.85
C GLY A 15 17.83 4.11 -22.24
N ILE A 16 18.58 3.49 -21.32
CA ILE A 16 19.66 4.09 -20.53
C ILE A 16 20.91 4.36 -21.41
N GLY A 17 21.65 5.44 -21.14
CA GLY A 17 23.00 5.64 -21.70
C GLY A 17 23.86 6.77 -21.09
N PHE A 18 24.69 6.39 -20.11
CA PHE A 18 26.07 6.84 -19.79
C PHE A 18 26.42 8.15 -19.03
N PHE A 19 27.44 7.97 -18.18
CA PHE A 19 28.11 8.82 -17.19
C PHE A 19 28.93 10.01 -17.73
N ALA A 20 29.12 11.04 -16.90
CA ALA A 20 30.44 11.66 -16.62
C ALA A 20 30.45 12.44 -15.29
N MET A 21 31.53 12.25 -14.55
CA MET A 21 31.87 12.74 -13.20
C MET A 21 32.76 13.99 -13.31
N SER A 22 32.74 14.89 -12.31
CA SER A 22 33.93 15.70 -11.98
C SER A 22 33.88 16.22 -10.55
N ASP A 23 34.97 15.95 -9.82
CA ASP A 23 35.29 16.31 -8.44
C ASP A 23 35.65 17.79 -8.24
N LYS A 24 35.50 18.23 -6.97
CA LYS A 24 36.24 19.25 -6.17
C LYS A 24 35.24 20.11 -5.36
N ASP A 25 35.35 20.35 -4.05
CA ASP A 25 36.51 20.39 -3.16
C ASP A 25 36.15 19.92 -1.72
N ALA A 26 37.17 19.43 -1.03
CA ALA A 26 37.14 18.94 0.34
C ALA A 26 37.12 20.07 1.37
N GLN A 27 36.45 19.85 2.51
CA GLN A 27 37.00 20.27 3.80
C GLN A 27 36.59 19.35 4.95
N SER A 28 37.64 18.80 5.55
CA SER A 28 37.72 17.91 6.70
C SER A 28 36.96 18.39 7.95
N THR A 29 36.14 17.50 8.52
CA THR A 29 35.97 17.37 9.97
C THR A 29 36.09 15.90 10.37
N LYS A 30 36.87 15.65 11.44
CA LYS A 30 37.23 14.32 11.99
C LYS A 30 36.01 13.53 12.51
N PRO A 31 36.11 12.20 12.64
CA PRO A 31 34.98 11.29 12.56
C PRO A 31 34.17 11.28 13.86
N ALA A 32 32.89 11.62 13.77
CA ALA A 32 31.92 11.15 14.75
C ALA A 32 31.83 9.62 14.58
N SER A 33 31.97 8.90 15.69
CA SER A 33 32.07 7.44 15.77
C SER A 33 31.11 6.70 14.83
N ASN A 34 31.64 5.80 14.01
CA ASN A 34 30.91 4.85 13.15
C ASN A 34 29.83 4.01 13.89
N THR A 35 29.82 4.03 15.21
CA THR A 35 28.82 3.36 16.06
C THR A 35 27.44 4.03 16.00
N GLN A 36 27.36 5.32 15.66
CA GLN A 36 26.09 6.05 15.57
C GLN A 36 25.42 5.86 14.19
N GLN A 37 26.20 5.70 13.13
CA GLN A 37 25.70 5.45 11.78
C GLN A 37 25.11 4.03 11.66
N TRP A 38 25.73 3.02 12.30
CA TRP A 38 25.18 1.66 12.36
C TRP A 38 23.83 1.57 13.11
N LYS A 39 23.56 2.48 14.05
CA LYS A 39 22.25 2.59 14.72
C LYS A 39 21.21 3.37 13.92
N LEU A 40 21.62 4.19 12.94
CA LEU A 40 20.71 4.95 12.08
C LEU A 40 20.28 4.14 10.85
N GLU A 41 21.16 3.31 10.29
CA GLU A 41 20.85 2.41 9.17
C GLU A 41 19.91 1.24 9.56
N GLN A 42 19.69 1.00 10.86
CA GLN A 42 18.87 -0.11 11.38
C GLN A 42 17.35 0.14 11.41
N LYS A 43 16.85 1.29 10.93
CA LYS A 43 15.45 1.75 11.18
C LYS A 43 14.51 1.76 9.97
N GLU A 44 14.98 1.47 8.77
CA GLU A 44 14.22 1.82 7.56
C GLU A 44 13.16 0.78 7.12
N GLN A 45 12.97 -0.32 7.87
CA GLN A 45 12.45 -1.57 7.31
C GLN A 45 11.70 -2.39 8.37
N LEU A 46 10.36 -2.49 8.23
CA LEU A 46 9.40 -3.12 9.18
C LEU A 46 9.62 -2.68 10.64
N THR A 47 9.14 -1.48 11.00
CA THR A 47 9.52 -0.88 12.29
C THR A 47 8.85 -1.56 13.49
N PHE A 48 9.72 -2.07 14.37
CA PHE A 48 9.48 -2.65 15.70
C PHE A 48 8.58 -1.76 16.59
N GLY A 49 7.54 -2.35 17.15
CA GLY A 49 6.83 -1.93 18.35
C GLY A 49 7.44 -2.56 19.60
N VAL A 50 7.38 -1.82 20.72
CA VAL A 50 8.03 -2.14 21.99
C VAL A 50 7.04 -2.92 22.89
N ASP A 51 7.57 -3.96 23.56
CA ASP A 51 6.98 -4.72 24.68
C ASP A 51 5.95 -5.83 24.31
N PRO A 52 6.29 -7.13 24.51
CA PRO A 52 5.45 -8.28 24.17
C PRO A 52 4.20 -8.47 25.05
N HIS A 53 3.86 -7.51 25.92
CA HIS A 53 2.73 -7.65 26.85
C HIS A 53 1.58 -6.67 26.65
N ASN A 54 1.59 -5.75 25.67
CA ASN A 54 0.39 -4.93 25.38
C ASN A 54 0.32 -4.22 24.01
N HIS A 55 1.28 -4.38 23.09
CA HIS A 55 1.26 -3.72 21.79
C HIS A 55 1.79 -4.68 20.69
N PRO A 56 1.35 -4.56 19.43
CA PRO A 56 1.90 -5.39 18.36
C PRO A 56 3.38 -5.07 18.11
N GLU A 57 4.17 -6.12 17.87
CA GLU A 57 5.63 -6.05 17.72
C GLU A 57 6.08 -5.29 16.46
N TYR A 58 5.18 -4.96 15.53
CA TYR A 58 5.48 -4.29 14.26
C TYR A 58 4.36 -3.33 13.84
N LYS A 59 4.73 -2.15 13.31
CA LYS A 59 3.79 -1.28 12.58
C LYS A 59 3.34 -1.95 11.29
N SER A 60 2.10 -1.70 10.88
CA SER A 60 1.54 -2.28 9.65
C SER A 60 2.32 -1.80 8.42
N ASN A 61 2.87 -2.74 7.68
CA ASN A 61 3.48 -2.55 6.38
C ASN A 61 2.42 -2.70 5.29
N PHE A 62 1.95 -1.56 4.79
CA PHE A 62 0.93 -1.54 3.76
C PHE A 62 1.39 -2.11 2.41
N GLU A 63 2.69 -2.10 2.12
CA GLU A 63 3.20 -2.81 0.95
C GLU A 63 2.95 -4.33 1.08
N LEU A 64 3.14 -4.90 2.27
CA LEU A 64 2.85 -6.31 2.54
C LEU A 64 1.35 -6.60 2.53
N TYR A 65 0.54 -5.73 3.12
CA TYR A 65 -0.92 -5.82 3.08
C TYR A 65 -1.44 -5.81 1.63
N PHE A 66 -0.97 -4.87 0.80
CA PHE A 66 -1.41 -4.77 -0.59
C PHE A 66 -0.86 -5.91 -1.44
N ALA A 67 0.35 -6.39 -1.16
CA ALA A 67 0.83 -7.63 -1.76
C ALA A 67 -0.11 -8.80 -1.42
N HIS A 68 -0.60 -8.89 -0.18
CA HIS A 68 -1.53 -9.93 0.24
C HIS A 68 -2.88 -9.79 -0.48
N LEU A 69 -3.52 -8.63 -0.40
CA LEU A 69 -4.78 -8.34 -1.09
C LEU A 69 -4.69 -8.70 -2.59
N ASN A 70 -3.65 -8.24 -3.28
CA ASN A 70 -3.46 -8.52 -4.70
C ASN A 70 -3.19 -10.01 -4.96
N SER A 71 -2.44 -10.69 -4.09
CA SER A 71 -2.22 -12.13 -4.22
C SER A 71 -3.49 -12.95 -3.97
N ALA A 72 -4.38 -12.49 -3.10
CA ALA A 72 -5.67 -13.12 -2.82
C ALA A 72 -6.60 -13.08 -4.04
N VAL A 73 -6.52 -12.03 -4.87
CA VAL A 73 -7.23 -11.97 -6.16
C VAL A 73 -6.78 -13.08 -7.11
N LEU A 74 -5.49 -13.46 -7.09
CA LEU A 74 -4.95 -14.52 -7.96
C LEU A 74 -5.59 -15.89 -7.68
N VAL A 75 -6.10 -16.10 -6.45
CA VAL A 75 -6.62 -17.38 -5.94
C VAL A 75 -8.09 -17.31 -5.53
N ASP A 76 -8.85 -16.34 -6.04
CA ASP A 76 -10.28 -16.14 -5.76
C ASP A 76 -10.59 -16.01 -4.25
N LYS A 77 -9.68 -15.39 -3.49
CA LYS A 77 -9.81 -15.03 -2.06
C LYS A 77 -10.03 -13.54 -1.84
N ALA A 78 -10.14 -12.77 -2.92
CA ALA A 78 -10.56 -11.38 -2.89
C ALA A 78 -11.29 -11.05 -4.21
N ASN A 79 -12.42 -10.36 -4.11
CA ASN A 79 -13.17 -9.91 -5.27
C ASN A 79 -12.60 -8.59 -5.84
N VAL A 80 -12.48 -8.53 -7.16
CA VAL A 80 -12.20 -7.29 -7.90
C VAL A 80 -13.41 -6.97 -8.76
N ASP A 81 -13.97 -5.76 -8.60
CA ASP A 81 -14.96 -5.26 -9.54
C ASP A 81 -14.26 -4.81 -10.83
N ASN A 82 -14.37 -5.66 -11.86
CA ASN A 82 -13.88 -5.39 -13.20
C ASN A 82 -15.03 -5.07 -14.17
N GLY A 83 -16.04 -4.32 -13.70
CA GLY A 83 -17.24 -3.98 -14.47
C GLY A 83 -18.06 -5.21 -14.84
N GLY A 84 -18.11 -6.20 -13.93
CA GLY A 84 -18.78 -7.48 -14.14
C GLY A 84 -18.09 -8.46 -15.11
N LYS A 85 -16.88 -8.15 -15.60
CA LYS A 85 -16.11 -9.03 -16.49
C LYS A 85 -15.13 -9.88 -15.70
N THR A 86 -14.88 -11.10 -16.17
CA THR A 86 -13.77 -11.92 -15.66
C THR A 86 -12.43 -11.27 -15.97
N LEU A 87 -11.46 -11.41 -15.08
CA LEU A 87 -10.09 -10.92 -15.29
C LEU A 87 -9.43 -11.65 -16.48
N SER A 88 -8.77 -10.87 -17.33
CA SER A 88 -7.97 -11.37 -18.45
C SER A 88 -6.54 -11.74 -18.02
N ASN A 89 -5.78 -12.43 -18.88
CA ASN A 89 -4.37 -12.73 -18.61
C ASN A 89 -3.52 -11.46 -18.43
N GLU A 90 -3.85 -10.37 -19.13
CA GLU A 90 -3.18 -9.09 -18.95
C GLU A 90 -3.51 -8.44 -17.60
N ASP A 91 -4.73 -8.66 -17.08
CA ASP A 91 -5.09 -8.23 -15.73
C ASP A 91 -4.28 -8.98 -14.67
N TYR A 92 -4.13 -10.31 -14.80
CA TYR A 92 -3.27 -11.09 -13.89
C TYR A 92 -1.81 -10.66 -13.96
N LYS A 93 -1.31 -10.35 -15.15
CA LYS A 93 0.04 -9.81 -15.33
C LYS A 93 0.20 -8.44 -14.67
N ARG A 94 -0.80 -7.56 -14.75
CA ARG A 94 -0.80 -6.28 -14.03
C ARG A 94 -0.76 -6.50 -12.52
N ILE A 95 -1.62 -7.37 -11.99
CA ILE A 95 -1.66 -7.72 -10.56
C ILE A 95 -0.31 -8.27 -10.08
N LEU A 96 0.33 -9.16 -10.84
CA LEU A 96 1.67 -9.68 -10.49
C LEU A 96 2.73 -8.57 -10.47
N ASN A 97 2.66 -7.60 -11.39
CA ASN A 97 3.56 -6.46 -11.39
C ASN A 97 3.34 -5.54 -10.18
N ASP A 98 2.09 -5.38 -9.73
CA ASP A 98 1.76 -4.61 -8.53
C ASP A 98 2.27 -5.32 -7.27
N ILE A 99 2.08 -6.64 -7.16
CA ILE A 99 2.68 -7.45 -6.09
C ILE A 99 4.22 -7.29 -6.09
N ARG A 100 4.85 -7.37 -7.27
CA ARG A 100 6.30 -7.18 -7.41
C ARG A 100 6.74 -5.79 -6.95
N LYS A 101 6.01 -4.73 -7.33
CA LYS A 101 6.28 -3.34 -6.91
C LYS A 101 6.24 -3.26 -5.38
N ASN A 102 5.15 -3.73 -4.78
CA ASN A 102 4.94 -3.68 -3.34
C ASN A 102 6.04 -4.44 -2.58
N LEU A 103 6.30 -5.70 -2.95
CA LEU A 103 7.37 -6.48 -2.33
C LEU A 103 8.75 -5.83 -2.55
N GLY A 104 8.97 -5.18 -3.70
CA GLY A 104 10.21 -4.45 -4.01
C GLY A 104 10.45 -3.26 -3.07
N ASN A 105 9.38 -2.57 -2.66
CA ASN A 105 9.42 -1.46 -1.71
C ASN A 105 9.71 -1.92 -0.27
N ILE A 106 9.39 -3.18 0.05
CA ILE A 106 9.81 -3.81 1.30
C ILE A 106 11.29 -4.10 1.21
N LYS A 107 12.08 -3.16 1.71
CA LYS A 107 13.42 -3.47 2.14
C LYS A 107 13.28 -4.09 3.54
N TYR A 108 13.84 -5.28 3.82
CA TYR A 108 13.95 -5.87 5.17
C TYR A 108 14.96 -7.03 5.18
N ASP A 109 15.78 -7.14 6.23
CA ASP A 109 16.85 -8.15 6.36
C ASP A 109 16.80 -9.00 7.65
N GLY A 110 15.72 -8.90 8.42
CA GLY A 110 15.54 -9.58 9.71
C GLY A 110 15.02 -11.03 9.62
N GLU A 111 14.17 -11.42 10.58
CA GLU A 111 13.55 -12.75 10.57
C GLU A 111 12.66 -12.94 9.33
N LYS A 112 12.35 -14.16 8.90
CA LYS A 112 11.53 -14.40 7.69
C LYS A 112 12.05 -13.76 6.38
N ARG A 113 13.31 -13.27 6.35
CA ARG A 113 13.95 -12.71 5.15
C ARG A 113 13.99 -13.71 3.99
N ASP A 114 14.19 -14.98 4.29
CA ASP A 114 14.27 -16.03 3.28
C ASP A 114 12.90 -16.28 2.64
N GLU A 115 11.81 -16.26 3.41
CA GLU A 115 10.43 -16.30 2.92
C GLU A 115 10.10 -15.06 2.08
N LEU A 116 10.46 -13.85 2.54
CA LEU A 116 10.28 -12.61 1.78
C LEU A 116 11.04 -12.65 0.43
N ASN A 117 12.28 -13.14 0.44
CA ASN A 117 13.08 -13.29 -0.78
C ASN A 117 12.55 -14.41 -1.69
N ARG A 118 12.03 -15.49 -1.11
CA ARG A 118 11.39 -16.59 -1.86
C ARG A 118 10.19 -16.05 -2.62
N VAL A 119 9.29 -15.30 -1.97
CA VAL A 119 8.10 -14.81 -2.66
C VAL A 119 8.42 -13.77 -3.74
N LYS A 120 9.44 -12.92 -3.52
CA LYS A 120 9.98 -12.04 -4.60
C LYS A 120 10.44 -12.84 -5.82
N LYS A 121 11.07 -14.01 -5.62
CA LYS A 121 11.50 -14.88 -6.72
C LYS A 121 10.31 -15.55 -7.41
N LEU A 122 9.34 -16.08 -6.65
CA LEU A 122 8.14 -16.71 -7.20
C LEU A 122 7.34 -15.74 -8.07
N VAL A 123 7.13 -14.50 -7.61
CA VAL A 123 6.44 -13.47 -8.39
C VAL A 123 7.17 -13.17 -9.71
N ASN A 124 8.49 -13.04 -9.67
CA ASN A 124 9.29 -12.85 -10.89
C ASN A 124 9.19 -14.05 -11.84
N GLN A 125 9.21 -15.28 -11.31
CA GLN A 125 9.03 -16.50 -12.11
C GLN A 125 7.64 -16.56 -12.75
N ALA A 126 6.58 -16.23 -12.01
CA ALA A 126 5.22 -16.18 -12.54
C ALA A 126 5.10 -15.18 -13.71
N ILE A 127 5.70 -13.99 -13.57
CA ILE A 127 5.73 -12.99 -14.65
C ILE A 127 6.51 -13.50 -15.86
N GLN A 128 7.70 -14.06 -15.65
CA GLN A 128 8.57 -14.56 -16.74
C GLN A 128 7.93 -15.72 -17.51
N ASN A 129 7.21 -16.59 -16.81
CA ASN A 129 6.56 -17.75 -17.41
C ASN A 129 5.19 -17.44 -18.01
N ASN A 130 4.73 -16.18 -17.93
CA ASN A 130 3.36 -15.77 -18.29
C ASN A 130 2.30 -16.66 -17.62
N ALA A 131 2.44 -16.87 -16.31
CA ALA A 131 1.52 -17.69 -15.52
C ALA A 131 0.07 -17.18 -15.67
N ILE A 132 -0.87 -18.12 -15.69
CA ILE A 132 -2.29 -17.88 -15.88
C ILE A 132 -3.11 -18.34 -14.68
N LYS A 133 -4.39 -17.96 -14.64
CA LYS A 133 -5.31 -18.39 -13.59
C LYS A 133 -5.30 -19.91 -13.44
N GLY A 134 -5.12 -20.38 -12.21
CA GLY A 134 -5.12 -21.80 -11.87
C GLY A 134 -3.73 -22.43 -11.77
N ASP A 135 -2.66 -21.73 -12.17
CA ASP A 135 -1.30 -22.22 -12.02
C ASP A 135 -0.92 -22.33 -10.53
N GLU A 136 -0.27 -23.43 -10.14
CA GLU A 136 0.12 -23.71 -8.74
C GLU A 136 0.98 -22.61 -8.12
N ILE A 137 1.76 -21.90 -8.94
CA ILE A 137 2.60 -20.79 -8.49
C ILE A 137 1.80 -19.65 -7.87
N PHE A 138 0.53 -19.43 -8.28
CA PHE A 138 -0.32 -18.40 -7.67
C PHE A 138 -0.69 -18.76 -6.23
N TYR A 139 -0.97 -20.04 -5.96
CA TYR A 139 -1.24 -20.52 -4.60
C TYR A 139 0.00 -20.40 -3.71
N GLU A 140 1.19 -20.73 -4.23
CA GLU A 140 2.42 -20.60 -3.47
C GLU A 140 2.77 -19.14 -3.15
N ILE A 141 2.56 -18.22 -4.10
CA ILE A 141 2.70 -16.78 -3.91
C ILE A 141 1.73 -16.30 -2.82
N HIS A 142 0.44 -16.59 -2.95
CA HIS A 142 -0.58 -16.17 -1.99
C HIS A 142 -0.29 -16.69 -0.59
N GLN A 143 -0.08 -18.00 -0.42
CA GLN A 143 0.17 -18.59 0.90
C GLN A 143 1.40 -17.99 1.57
N THR A 144 2.48 -17.76 0.81
CA THR A 144 3.70 -17.18 1.38
C THR A 144 3.47 -15.73 1.82
N ILE A 145 2.75 -14.93 1.04
CA ILE A 145 2.42 -13.55 1.41
C ILE A 145 1.44 -13.52 2.58
N HIS A 146 0.43 -14.39 2.60
CA HIS A 146 -0.54 -14.52 3.69
C HIS A 146 0.15 -14.73 5.05
N GLU A 147 1.07 -15.69 5.14
CA GLU A 147 1.80 -15.96 6.39
C GLU A 147 2.71 -14.79 6.79
N LEU A 148 3.33 -14.11 5.82
CA LEU A 148 4.14 -12.92 6.10
C LEU A 148 3.28 -11.76 6.61
N ASP A 149 2.14 -11.48 5.96
CA ASP A 149 1.21 -10.41 6.33
C ASP A 149 0.64 -10.66 7.73
N LYS A 150 0.20 -11.89 8.01
CA LYS A 150 -0.29 -12.29 9.34
C LYS A 150 0.78 -12.19 10.43
N HIS A 151 2.05 -12.47 10.11
CA HIS A 151 3.16 -12.40 11.06
C HIS A 151 3.56 -10.95 11.37
N PHE A 152 3.71 -10.11 10.33
CA PHE A 152 4.27 -8.77 10.48
C PHE A 152 3.23 -7.67 10.66
N ASN A 153 2.02 -7.80 10.11
CA ASN A 153 1.06 -6.72 10.13
C ASN A 153 0.06 -6.88 11.27
N THR A 154 -0.08 -5.81 12.05
CA THR A 154 -1.23 -5.65 12.95
C THR A 154 -2.51 -5.60 12.12
N THR A 155 -2.48 -4.77 11.08
CA THR A 155 -3.52 -4.59 10.08
C THR A 155 -3.21 -5.49 8.89
N TYR A 156 -3.48 -6.79 9.01
CA TYR A 156 -3.29 -7.74 7.92
C TYR A 156 -4.60 -7.95 7.13
N PHE A 157 -4.49 -8.32 5.86
CA PHE A 157 -5.64 -8.63 5.01
C PHE A 157 -6.21 -10.02 5.36
N VAL A 158 -7.53 -10.13 5.44
CA VAL A 158 -8.22 -11.40 5.70
C VAL A 158 -8.86 -11.89 4.41
N ASP A 159 -8.47 -13.09 3.97
CA ASP A 159 -9.05 -13.76 2.81
C ASP A 159 -10.58 -13.83 2.89
N GLU A 160 -11.25 -13.52 1.78
CA GLU A 160 -12.69 -13.73 1.64
C GLU A 160 -13.02 -15.24 1.64
N VAL A 161 -13.99 -15.63 2.46
CA VAL A 161 -14.48 -17.02 2.55
C VAL A 161 -15.72 -17.16 1.66
N PRO A 162 -15.71 -18.03 0.63
CA PRO A 162 -16.76 -18.09 -0.41
C PRO A 162 -18.20 -18.40 0.05
N ASN A 163 -18.42 -18.71 1.33
CA ASN A 163 -19.72 -19.13 1.88
C ASN A 163 -20.31 -18.17 2.92
N LYS A 164 -19.74 -16.98 3.08
CA LYS A 164 -20.42 -15.88 3.78
C LYS A 164 -20.80 -14.82 2.77
N GLN A 165 -22.05 -14.86 2.31
CA GLN A 165 -22.80 -13.63 2.06
C GLN A 165 -22.91 -12.92 3.42
N SER A 166 -21.84 -12.23 3.85
CA SER A 166 -21.92 -11.28 4.94
C SER A 166 -21.35 -9.98 4.42
N GLU A 167 -22.27 -9.06 4.15
CA GLU A 167 -22.09 -7.62 4.23
C GLU A 167 -20.80 -7.26 5.00
N ALA A 168 -19.86 -6.59 4.31
CA ALA A 168 -18.51 -6.19 4.75
C ALA A 168 -17.37 -7.21 4.57
N SER A 169 -17.00 -7.50 3.31
CA SER A 169 -15.84 -8.35 2.96
C SER A 169 -14.46 -7.64 2.98
N PHE A 170 -14.30 -6.58 3.79
CA PHE A 170 -13.01 -5.97 4.09
C PHE A 170 -12.93 -5.77 5.61
N PHE A 171 -12.48 -6.79 6.33
CA PHE A 171 -12.31 -6.73 7.77
C PHE A 171 -10.82 -6.67 8.09
N ILE A 172 -10.36 -5.52 8.58
CA ILE A 172 -9.09 -5.40 9.29
C ILE A 172 -9.36 -5.89 10.71
N GLU A 173 -8.69 -6.97 11.14
CA GLU A 173 -8.94 -7.56 12.45
C GLU A 173 -8.36 -6.72 13.61
N LYS A 174 -7.24 -6.03 13.38
CA LYS A 174 -6.61 -5.12 14.34
C LYS A 174 -5.98 -3.93 13.62
N SER A 175 -6.12 -2.73 14.18
CA SER A 175 -5.50 -1.51 13.68
C SER A 175 -4.33 -1.11 14.59
N GLU A 176 -3.29 -0.51 14.01
CA GLU A 176 -2.22 0.13 14.81
C GLU A 176 -2.72 1.41 15.52
N TYR A 177 -3.84 1.97 15.07
CA TYR A 177 -4.48 3.13 15.69
C TYR A 177 -5.55 2.68 16.68
N SER A 178 -5.50 3.24 17.89
CA SER A 178 -6.48 2.94 18.96
C SER A 178 -7.87 3.50 18.67
N ASP A 179 -7.98 4.57 17.87
CA ASP A 179 -9.25 5.15 17.42
C ASP A 179 -9.10 5.92 16.09
N VAL A 180 -10.26 6.31 15.54
CA VAL A 180 -10.39 7.05 14.28
C VAL A 180 -9.67 8.40 14.31
N TYR A 181 -9.61 9.09 15.45
CA TYR A 181 -9.02 10.42 15.55
C TYR A 181 -7.50 10.38 15.51
N TYR A 182 -6.89 9.37 16.13
CA TYR A 182 -5.44 9.15 16.03
C TYR A 182 -5.04 8.81 14.59
N TRP A 183 -5.83 7.98 13.90
CA TRP A 183 -5.61 7.70 12.48
C TRP A 183 -5.72 8.96 11.62
N LEU A 184 -6.82 9.71 11.74
CA LEU A 184 -7.05 10.92 10.96
C LEU A 184 -5.93 11.95 11.16
N LYS A 185 -5.46 12.11 12.40
CA LYS A 185 -4.34 13.00 12.70
C LYS A 185 -3.05 12.53 11.99
N GLY A 186 -2.70 11.25 12.10
CA GLY A 186 -1.51 10.70 11.44
C GLY A 186 -1.59 10.76 9.91
N MET A 187 -2.79 10.61 9.35
CA MET A 187 -3.05 10.78 7.92
C MET A 187 -2.83 12.24 7.49
N SER A 188 -3.40 13.20 8.23
CA SER A 188 -3.19 14.64 7.96
C SER A 188 -1.70 15.02 7.97
N GLU A 189 -0.97 14.56 8.99
CA GLU A 189 0.48 14.81 9.12
C GLU A 189 1.26 14.23 7.92
N SER A 190 0.90 13.01 7.48
CA SER A 190 1.55 12.33 6.35
C SER A 190 1.23 12.99 5.01
N LEU A 191 -0.03 13.38 4.78
CA LEU A 191 -0.47 14.08 3.58
C LEU A 191 0.16 15.46 3.43
N HIS A 192 0.62 16.08 4.51
CA HIS A 192 1.33 17.38 4.49
C HIS A 192 2.85 17.27 4.57
N SER A 193 3.37 16.05 4.76
CA SER A 193 4.81 15.83 4.90
C SER A 193 5.57 16.17 3.61
N GLY A 194 6.67 16.91 3.76
CA GLY A 194 7.68 17.06 2.70
C GLY A 194 8.60 15.83 2.58
N GLU A 195 8.57 14.93 3.55
CA GLU A 195 9.31 13.67 3.56
C GLU A 195 8.44 12.55 3.02
N TYR A 196 8.92 11.90 1.94
CA TYR A 196 8.22 10.82 1.25
C TYR A 196 9.13 9.65 0.90
N ALA A 197 10.31 9.55 1.53
CA ALA A 197 11.10 8.34 1.44
C ALA A 197 10.32 7.16 2.06
N PRO A 198 10.46 5.92 1.54
CA PRO A 198 11.38 5.48 0.50
C PRO A 198 10.84 5.61 -0.94
N TYR A 199 9.72 6.30 -1.16
CA TYR A 199 9.11 6.42 -2.48
C TYR A 199 9.97 7.27 -3.42
N SER A 200 9.98 6.89 -4.70
CA SER A 200 10.75 7.57 -5.76
C SER A 200 10.28 9.00 -6.02
N SER A 201 9.02 9.29 -5.74
CA SER A 201 8.42 10.61 -5.93
C SER A 201 7.36 10.89 -4.89
N ARG A 202 7.01 12.18 -4.77
CA ARG A 202 5.94 12.62 -3.88
C ARG A 202 4.61 12.02 -4.30
N GLU A 203 4.41 11.91 -5.60
CA GLU A 203 3.23 11.35 -6.24
C GLU A 203 3.05 9.86 -5.92
N ASP A 204 4.12 9.07 -6.00
CA ASP A 204 4.11 7.66 -5.61
C ASP A 204 3.71 7.50 -4.13
N PHE A 205 4.26 8.34 -3.25
CA PHE A 205 3.89 8.36 -1.84
C PHE A 205 2.44 8.75 -1.63
N LEU A 206 1.95 9.79 -2.29
CA LEU A 206 0.57 10.24 -2.13
C LEU A 206 -0.44 9.21 -2.65
N SER A 207 -0.12 8.53 -3.76
CA SER A 207 -0.90 7.40 -4.24
C SER A 207 -0.93 6.25 -3.22
N HIS A 208 0.19 5.97 -2.56
CA HIS A 208 0.25 5.02 -1.45
C HIS A 208 -0.62 5.49 -0.28
N MET A 209 -0.53 6.75 0.15
CA MET A 209 -1.34 7.30 1.23
C MET A 209 -2.84 7.25 0.92
N ALA A 210 -3.24 7.46 -0.34
CA ALA A 210 -4.62 7.31 -0.77
C ALA A 210 -5.11 5.87 -0.56
N HIS A 211 -4.28 4.87 -0.91
CA HIS A 211 -4.61 3.47 -0.65
C HIS A 211 -4.73 3.17 0.85
N VAL A 212 -3.79 3.65 1.67
CA VAL A 212 -3.81 3.48 3.14
C VAL A 212 -5.04 4.15 3.75
N GLY A 213 -5.34 5.38 3.34
CA GLY A 213 -6.49 6.14 3.79
C GLY A 213 -7.79 5.43 3.46
N TYR A 214 -7.93 4.91 2.24
CA TYR A 214 -9.10 4.13 1.83
C TYR A 214 -9.31 2.90 2.73
N VAL A 215 -8.25 2.15 3.01
CA VAL A 215 -8.30 0.94 3.82
C VAL A 215 -8.72 1.24 5.26
N TYR A 216 -8.09 2.22 5.91
CA TYR A 216 -8.44 2.60 7.28
C TYR A 216 -9.82 3.25 7.37
N ALA A 217 -10.22 4.10 6.41
CA ALA A 217 -11.55 4.70 6.38
C ALA A 217 -12.64 3.62 6.36
N ARG A 218 -12.46 2.57 5.55
CA ARG A 218 -13.37 1.41 5.52
C ARG A 218 -13.37 0.62 6.83
N HIS A 219 -12.20 0.40 7.42
CA HIS A 219 -12.11 -0.28 8.71
C HIS A 219 -12.91 0.45 9.78
N PHE A 220 -12.65 1.75 9.97
CA PHE A 220 -13.36 2.54 10.97
C PHE A 220 -14.85 2.68 10.63
N TYR A 221 -15.22 2.79 9.35
CA TYR A 221 -16.63 2.82 8.92
C TYR A 221 -17.41 1.58 9.36
N ASN A 222 -16.78 0.41 9.30
CA ASN A 222 -17.39 -0.86 9.70
C ASN A 222 -17.50 -1.02 11.23
N LEU A 223 -16.65 -0.32 12.00
CA LEU A 223 -16.68 -0.31 13.47
C LEU A 223 -17.57 0.80 14.05
N GLU A 224 -17.99 1.76 13.23
CA GLU A 224 -18.71 2.95 13.67
C GLU A 224 -20.23 2.75 13.67
N ASP A 225 -20.82 3.08 14.82
CA ASP A 225 -22.26 3.03 15.08
C ASP A 225 -22.92 4.42 14.95
N GLN A 226 -22.17 5.50 15.14
CA GLN A 226 -22.68 6.87 15.04
C GLN A 226 -22.86 7.29 13.57
N LEU A 227 -24.10 7.59 13.17
CA LEU A 227 -24.45 7.91 11.79
C LEU A 227 -23.68 9.12 11.22
N SER A 228 -23.43 10.16 12.03
CA SER A 228 -22.67 11.35 11.61
C SER A 228 -21.23 10.98 11.24
N MET A 229 -20.52 10.31 12.14
CA MET A 229 -19.16 9.83 11.89
C MET A 229 -19.11 8.84 10.73
N LYS A 230 -20.09 7.93 10.64
CA LYS A 230 -20.20 6.98 9.53
C LYS A 230 -20.36 7.67 8.17
N THR A 231 -21.09 8.79 8.12
CA THR A 231 -21.24 9.61 6.92
C THR A 231 -19.89 10.24 6.52
N LYS A 232 -19.16 10.80 7.49
CA LYS A 232 -17.81 11.35 7.27
C LYS A 232 -16.80 10.31 6.82
N LEU A 233 -16.85 9.12 7.39
CA LEU A 233 -16.02 8.00 6.96
C LEU A 233 -16.39 7.56 5.54
N SER A 234 -17.66 7.59 5.15
CA SER A 234 -18.08 7.34 3.76
C SER A 234 -17.54 8.39 2.78
N GLU A 235 -17.56 9.67 3.15
CA GLU A 235 -16.94 10.75 2.37
C GLU A 235 -15.44 10.52 2.17
N LEU A 236 -14.73 10.11 3.24
CA LEU A 236 -13.31 9.77 3.17
C LEU A 236 -13.04 8.53 2.30
N ILE A 237 -13.90 7.50 2.37
CA ILE A 237 -13.81 6.32 1.50
C ILE A 237 -13.91 6.72 0.03
N GLN A 238 -14.85 7.61 -0.31
CA GLN A 238 -14.99 8.11 -1.66
C GLN A 238 -13.76 8.92 -2.08
N LEU A 239 -13.35 9.90 -1.26
CA LEU A 239 -12.21 10.77 -1.53
C LEU A 239 -10.92 9.97 -1.79
N PHE A 240 -10.58 9.06 -0.89
CA PHE A 240 -9.39 8.22 -1.06
C PHE A 240 -9.54 7.22 -2.21
N GLY A 241 -10.77 6.80 -2.52
CA GLY A 241 -11.10 5.98 -3.68
C GLY A 241 -10.91 6.70 -5.02
N GLU A 242 -11.15 8.01 -5.06
CA GLU A 242 -10.88 8.85 -6.23
C GLU A 242 -9.39 9.13 -6.35
N MET A 243 -8.76 9.58 -5.25
CA MET A 243 -7.33 9.90 -5.18
C MET A 243 -6.44 8.71 -5.58
N ARG A 244 -6.77 7.49 -5.13
CA ARG A 244 -5.98 6.29 -5.48
C ARG A 244 -6.02 5.92 -6.97
N ASN A 245 -7.07 6.34 -7.67
CA ASN A 245 -7.30 6.05 -9.09
C ASN A 245 -6.92 7.25 -9.99
N GLU A 246 -6.41 8.34 -9.40
CA GLU A 246 -6.06 9.55 -10.13
C GLU A 246 -4.71 9.41 -10.85
N ASN A 247 -4.69 9.81 -12.12
CA ASN A 247 -3.51 9.80 -12.99
C ASN A 247 -2.97 11.22 -13.25
N ASP A 248 -3.74 12.27 -12.93
CA ASP A 248 -3.31 13.67 -12.97
C ASP A 248 -2.78 14.12 -11.61
N TYR A 249 -1.46 14.16 -11.50
CA TYR A 249 -0.77 14.51 -10.25
C TYR A 249 -1.05 15.93 -9.75
N ASN A 250 -1.50 16.84 -10.62
CA ASN A 250 -1.82 18.21 -10.20
C ASN A 250 -3.05 18.27 -9.29
N LYS A 251 -3.93 17.25 -9.34
CA LYS A 251 -5.15 17.19 -8.52
C LYS A 251 -4.94 16.71 -7.10
N TYR A 252 -3.76 16.16 -6.79
CA TYR A 252 -3.48 15.69 -5.43
C TYR A 252 -3.58 16.81 -4.40
N GLY A 253 -3.26 18.05 -4.78
CA GLY A 253 -3.50 19.22 -3.91
C GLY A 253 -4.98 19.41 -3.57
N GLU A 254 -5.86 19.31 -4.57
CA GLU A 254 -7.31 19.44 -4.38
C GLU A 254 -7.88 18.33 -3.49
N TYR A 255 -7.37 17.11 -3.61
CA TYR A 255 -7.78 16.00 -2.74
C TYR A 255 -7.32 16.19 -1.29
N ILE A 256 -6.13 16.75 -1.07
CA ILE A 256 -5.63 17.05 0.27
C ILE A 256 -6.49 18.16 0.91
N GLU A 257 -6.85 19.20 0.17
CA GLU A 257 -7.76 20.25 0.66
C GLU A 257 -9.15 19.70 1.04
N GLN A 258 -9.69 18.77 0.25
CA GLN A 258 -10.94 18.09 0.57
C GLN A 258 -10.82 17.22 1.83
N PHE A 259 -9.70 16.51 1.99
CA PHE A 259 -9.42 15.74 3.20
C PHE A 259 -9.41 16.64 4.43
N ASP A 260 -8.73 17.79 4.35
CA ASP A 260 -8.64 18.74 5.46
C ASP A 260 -9.99 19.32 5.86
N ALA A 261 -10.85 19.62 4.88
CA ALA A 261 -12.20 20.08 5.15
C ALA A 261 -13.00 19.04 5.97
N ILE A 262 -12.96 17.76 5.56
CA ILE A 262 -13.62 16.67 6.28
C ILE A 262 -12.99 16.47 7.67
N TYR A 263 -11.66 16.48 7.75
CA TYR A 263 -10.92 16.35 9.01
C TYR A 263 -11.29 17.44 10.01
N ASP A 264 -11.35 18.70 9.57
CA ASP A 264 -11.71 19.85 10.40
C ASP A 264 -13.15 19.77 10.90
N GLU A 265 -14.08 19.29 10.09
CA GLU A 265 -15.47 19.05 10.50
C GLU A 265 -15.55 17.99 11.61
N ILE A 266 -14.85 16.86 11.43
CA ILE A 266 -14.76 15.80 12.44
C ILE A 266 -14.15 16.33 13.76
N GLN A 267 -13.11 17.16 13.68
CA GLN A 267 -12.49 17.76 14.87
C GLN A 267 -13.42 18.74 15.59
N LYS A 268 -14.27 19.48 14.86
CA LYS A 268 -15.27 20.38 15.46
C LYS A 268 -16.35 19.59 16.19
N GLU A 269 -16.86 18.52 15.59
CA GLU A 269 -17.88 17.64 16.21
C GLU A 269 -17.38 16.99 17.50
N ARG A 270 -16.10 16.59 17.56
CA ARG A 270 -15.50 16.02 18.78
C ARG A 270 -15.46 16.98 19.97
N ARG A 271 -15.40 18.29 19.71
CA ARG A 271 -15.27 19.32 20.77
C ARG A 271 -16.63 19.75 21.36
N LEU A 272 -17.74 19.32 20.74
CA LEU A 272 -19.11 19.59 21.17
C LEU A 272 -19.63 18.47 22.08
#